data_AF-A0A9E1MWU0-F1
#
_entry.id   AF-A0A9E1MWU0-F1
#
_cell.length_a   1.000
_cell.length_b   1.000
_cell.length_c   1.000
_cell.angle_alpha   90.00
_cell.angle_beta   90.00
_cell.angle_gamma   90.00
#
_symmetry.space_group_name_H-M   'P 1'
#
loop_
_entity.id
_entity.type
_entity.pdbx_description
1 polymer ?
#
loop_
_entity_poly.entity_id
_entity_poly.type
_entity_poly.pdbx_seq_one_letter_code
_entity_poly.pdbx_strand_id
1 'polypeptide(L)' 'IKVFGKQAESCQAYLRRGSMVGVEGRLAYDHWEDEEKGVKRVRANVMADRVTFLSPPIKDGGVEAAAAK' A
#
# COMPACT_ATOMS: atom_id res chain seq x y z
N ILE A 1 -2.69 4.08 0.62
CA ILE A 1 -2.44 3.60 2.00
C ILE A 1 -1.11 4.15 2.45
N LYS A 2 -0.98 4.53 3.72
CA LYS A 2 0.23 5.11 4.29
C LYS A 2 0.74 4.18 5.39
N VAL A 3 2.02 3.80 5.33
CA VAL A 3 2.70 2.96 6.32
C VAL A 3 3.95 3.72 6.75
N PHE A 4 4.26 3.71 8.05
CA PHE A 4 5.40 4.44 8.61
C PHE A 4 6.25 3.56 9.52
N GLY A 5 7.47 4.02 9.82
CA GLY A 5 8.41 3.33 10.71
C GLY A 5 8.87 1.96 10.19
N LYS A 6 9.13 1.04 11.11
CA LYS A 6 9.68 -0.31 10.81
C LYS A 6 8.81 -1.14 9.87
N GLN A 7 7.49 -0.94 9.90
CA GLN A 7 6.57 -1.62 8.97
C GLN A 7 6.80 -1.15 7.53
N ALA A 8 7.11 0.13 7.31
CA ALA A 8 7.40 0.66 5.97
C ALA A 8 8.68 0.05 5.38
N GLU A 9 9.71 -0.13 6.18
CA GLU A 9 10.97 -0.79 5.76
C GLU A 9 10.72 -2.24 5.34
N SER A 10 9.93 -2.98 6.12
CA SER A 10 9.53 -4.35 5.79
C SER A 10 8.71 -4.39 4.50
N CYS A 11 7.78 -3.45 4.32
CA CYS A 11 7.01 -3.32 3.08
C CYS A 11 7.92 -3.04 1.87
N GLN A 12 8.94 -2.20 2.00
CA GLN A 12 9.87 -1.93 0.89
C GLN A 12 10.71 -3.17 0.52
N ALA A 13 11.17 -3.91 1.53
CA ALA A 13 12.00 -5.10 1.30
C ALA A 13 11.22 -6.22 0.60
N TYR A 14 9.98 -6.48 1.03
CA TYR A 14 9.23 -7.68 0.64
C TYR A 14 8.07 -7.44 -0.34
N LEU A 15 7.54 -6.22 -0.46
CA LEU A 15 6.45 -5.96 -1.41
C LEU A 15 6.95 -5.69 -2.81
N ARG A 16 6.27 -6.30 -3.78
CA ARG A 16 6.39 -6.02 -5.21
C ARG A 16 5.01 -5.75 -5.78
N ARG A 17 4.97 -5.23 -7.01
CA ARG A 17 3.70 -5.03 -7.73
C ARG A 17 2.99 -6.38 -7.83
N GLY A 18 1.72 -6.42 -7.41
CA GLY A 18 0.91 -7.64 -7.42
C GLY A 18 0.99 -8.50 -6.16
N SER A 19 1.82 -8.15 -5.17
CA SER A 19 1.82 -8.83 -3.87
C SER A 19 0.50 -8.61 -3.13
N MET A 20 -0.11 -9.69 -2.62
CA MET A 20 -1.31 -9.62 -1.81
C MET A 20 -0.95 -9.33 -0.35
N VAL A 21 -1.61 -8.33 0.23
CA VAL A 21 -1.42 -7.90 1.61
C VAL A 21 -2.75 -7.67 2.30
N GLY A 22 -2.83 -8.10 3.56
CA GLY A 22 -3.84 -7.66 4.50
C GLY A 22 -3.32 -6.44 5.25
N VAL A 23 -4.14 -5.39 5.36
CA VAL A 23 -3.73 -4.18 6.05
C VAL A 23 -4.77 -3.78 7.07
N GLU A 24 -4.33 -3.62 8.31
CA GLU A 24 -5.14 -3.18 9.44
C GLU A 24 -4.65 -1.82 9.91
N GLY A 25 -5.60 -0.96 10.26
CA GLY A 25 -5.30 0.34 10.83
C GLY A 25 -6.51 1.24 10.80
N ARG A 26 -6.26 2.54 10.68
CA ARG A 26 -7.27 3.59 10.86
C ARG A 26 -7.52 4.39 9.59
N LEU A 27 -8.77 4.79 9.39
CA LEU A 27 -9.12 5.74 8.33
C LEU A 27 -8.65 7.15 8.74
N ALA A 28 -7.98 7.82 7.81
CA ALA A 28 -7.47 9.17 7.95
C ALA A 28 -7.91 10.02 6.75
N TYR A 29 -8.28 11.26 6.99
CA TYR A 29 -8.59 12.22 5.96
C TYR A 29 -7.45 13.23 5.87
N ASP A 30 -6.79 13.25 4.71
CA ASP A 30 -5.79 14.27 4.41
C ASP A 30 -6.46 15.40 3.64
N HIS A 31 -6.28 16.62 4.13
CA HIS A 31 -6.75 17.84 3.49
C HIS A 31 -5.54 18.56 2.90
N TRP A 32 -5.58 18.87 1.60
CA TRP A 32 -4.57 19.72 0.97
C TRP A 32 -5.23 20.72 0.03
N GLU A 33 -4.56 21.83 -0.21
CA GLU A 33 -4.99 22.84 -1.16
C GLU A 33 -4.24 22.63 -2.47
N ASP A 34 -4.98 22.65 -3.58
CA ASP A 34 -4.41 22.60 -4.92
C ASP A 34 -3.91 24.02 -5.27
N GLU A 35 -2.59 24.22 -5.29
CA GLU A 35 -1.93 25.52 -5.47
C GLU A 35 -2.37 26.26 -6.75
N GLU A 36 -2.80 25.54 -7.80
CA GLU A 36 -3.26 26.16 -9.04
C GLU A 36 -4.71 26.62 -9.01
N LYS A 37 -5.57 26.00 -8.19
CA LYS A 37 -7.03 26.22 -8.23
C LYS A 37 -7.63 26.70 -6.91
N GLY A 38 -6.86 26.75 -5.82
CA GLY A 38 -7.34 27.16 -4.49
C GLY A 38 -8.44 26.26 -3.93
N VAL A 39 -8.64 25.07 -4.52
CA VAL A 39 -9.70 24.15 -4.11
C VAL A 39 -9.16 23.22 -3.03
N LYS A 40 -9.81 23.21 -1.86
CA LYS A 40 -9.56 22.23 -0.80
C LYS A 40 -9.95 20.83 -1.27
N ARG A 41 -8.97 19.94 -1.33
CA ARG A 41 -9.16 18.53 -1.65
C ARG A 41 -9.07 17.70 -0.38
N VAL A 42 -9.90 16.67 -0.33
CA VAL A 42 -9.94 15.70 0.75
C VAL A 42 -9.64 14.33 0.17
N ARG A 43 -8.73 13.59 0.79
CA ARG A 43 -8.41 12.22 0.42
C ARG A 43 -8.57 11.33 1.64
N ALA A 44 -9.44 10.35 1.50
CA ALA A 44 -9.52 9.23 2.40
C ALA A 44 -8.30 8.32 2.18
N ASN A 45 -7.49 8.16 3.21
CA ASN A 45 -6.35 7.27 3.24
C ASN A 45 -6.47 6.35 4.46
N VAL A 46 -6.00 5.11 4.33
CA VAL A 46 -5.80 4.24 5.49
C VAL A 46 -4.38 4.44 6.00
N MET A 47 -4.24 4.72 7.29
CA MET A 47 -2.98 4.67 8.03
C MET A 47 -2.82 3.25 8.56
N ALA A 48 -1.83 2.53 8.07
CA ALA A 48 -1.60 1.14 8.42
C ALA A 48 -0.82 1.03 9.73
N ASP A 49 -1.40 0.34 10.71
CA ASP A 49 -0.74 -0.01 11.97
C ASP A 49 -0.06 -1.38 11.86
N ARG A 50 -0.67 -2.30 11.09
CA ARG A 50 -0.14 -3.64 10.83
C ARG A 50 -0.33 -4.03 9.37
N VAL A 51 0.72 -4.62 8.79
CA VAL A 51 0.69 -5.21 7.44
C VAL A 51 0.99 -6.69 7.55
N THR A 52 0.10 -7.52 7.02
CA THR A 52 0.23 -8.97 6.94
C THR A 52 0.45 -9.37 5.50
N PHE A 53 1.57 -10.04 5.22
CA PHE A 53 1.90 -10.52 3.89
C PHE A 53 1.15 -11.83 3.62
N LEU A 54 0.34 -11.86 2.57
CA LEU A 54 -0.48 -13.03 2.22
C LEU A 54 0.07 -13.79 1.00
N SER A 55 0.96 -13.17 0.23
CA SER A 55 1.66 -13.83 -0.88
C SER A 55 3.09 -14.22 -0.48
N PRO A 56 3.61 -15.35 -0.99
CA PRO A 56 5.02 -15.66 -0.88
C PRO A 56 5.86 -14.58 -1.60
N PRO A 57 7.09 -14.31 -1.13
CA PRO A 57 7.98 -13.35 -1.77
C PRO A 57 8.18 -13.75 -3.24
N ILE A 58 7.77 -12.85 -4.14
CA ILE A 58 7.93 -13.04 -5.58
C ILE A 58 9.44 -13.01 -5.85
N LYS A 59 10.03 -14.18 -6.14
CA LYS A 59 11.36 -14.24 -6.75
C LYS A 59 11.23 -13.64 -8.16
N ASP A 60 12.12 -12.72 -8.51
CA ASP A 60 12.14 -11.92 -9.76
C ASP A 60 12.26 -12.76 -11.08
N GLY A 61 11.44 -13.79 -11.26
CA GLY A 61 11.50 -14.71 -12.39
C GLY A 61 10.23 -15.52 -12.62
N GLY A 62 9.04 -14.92 -12.45
CA GLY A 62 7.78 -15.65 -12.58
C GLY A 62 6.57 -14.76 -12.80
N VAL A 63 6.59 -13.92 -13.84
CA VAL A 63 5.34 -13.41 -14.45
C VAL A 63 4.92 -14.40 -15.53
N GLU A 64 4.68 -15.65 -15.15
CA GLU A 64 3.88 -16.59 -15.93
C GLU A 64 3.39 -17.69 -14.97
N ALA A 65 2.09 -17.70 -14.67
CA ALA A 65 1.27 -18.80 -14.13
C ALA A 65 0.20 -18.28 -13.15
N ALA A 66 -0.79 -17.54 -13.66
CA ALA A 66 -2.12 -17.48 -13.06
C ALA A 66 -3.16 -17.03 -14.09
N ALA A 67 -3.21 -17.75 -15.21
CA ALA A 67 -4.34 -17.75 -16.14
C ALA A 67 -4.65 -19.22 -16.49
N ALA A 68 -5.09 -20.01 -15.52
CA ALA A 68 -5.72 -21.33 -15.76
C ALA A 68 -6.34 -21.90 -14.47
N LYS A 69 -7.62 -21.62 -14.25
CA LYS A 69 -8.73 -22.60 -14.24
C LYS A 69 -10.03 -21.92 -13.87
#